data_AF-X1P642-F1
#
_entry.id   AF-X1P642-F1
#
_cell.length_a   1.000
_cell.length_b   1.000
_cell.length_c   1.000
_cell.angle_alpha   90.00
_cell.angle_beta   90.00
_cell.angle_gamma   90.00
#
_symmetry.space_group_name_H-M   'P 1'
#
loop_
_entity.id
_entity.type
_entity.pdbx_description
1 polymer ?
#
loop_
_entity_poly.entity_id
_entity_poly.type
_entity_poly.pdbx_seq_one_letter_code
_entity_poly.pdbx_strand_id
1 'polypeptide(L)'
;MNYSNNIFHRLFKEHDRFRMVVFLLFAFCILAVSLTFFASSMGKPYIGITLSMNDQGWTVESVAPNGLARQAGIREGNKPIEVNGQA
;
A
#
# COMPACT_ATOMS: atom_id res chain seq x y z
N MET A 1 -36.82 40.18 -27.88
CA MET A 1 -36.79 39.47 -26.58
C MET A 1 -36.08 38.13 -26.73
N ASN A 2 -34.75 38.05 -26.53
CA ASN A 2 -34.04 36.75 -26.47
C ASN A 2 -32.64 36.82 -25.80
N TYR A 3 -32.44 37.73 -24.85
CA TYR A 3 -31.14 37.88 -24.16
C TYR A 3 -31.11 37.18 -22.79
N SER A 4 -32.28 36.96 -22.17
CA SER A 4 -32.39 36.38 -20.82
C SER A 4 -32.07 34.87 -20.77
N ASN A 5 -32.40 34.12 -21.83
CA ASN A 5 -32.22 32.66 -21.87
C ASN A 5 -30.75 32.20 -21.96
N ASN A 6 -29.84 33.06 -22.43
CA ASN A 6 -28.41 32.70 -22.57
C ASN A 6 -27.62 32.78 -21.26
N ILE A 7 -28.10 33.55 -20.28
CA ILE A 7 -27.43 33.73 -18.98
C ILE A 7 -27.73 32.55 -18.06
N PHE A 8 -28.99 32.09 -18.03
CA PHE A 8 -29.43 30.98 -17.19
C PHE A 8 -28.73 29.66 -17.54
N HIS A 9 -28.54 29.38 -18.83
CA HIS A 9 -27.87 28.16 -19.28
C HIS A 9 -26.34 28.17 -19.06
N ARG A 10 -25.70 29.35 -18.99
CA ARG A 10 -24.29 29.47 -18.57
C ARG A 10 -24.11 29.25 -17.07
N LEU A 11 -25.00 29.82 -16.26
CA LEU A 11 -24.97 29.70 -14.80
C LEU A 11 -25.16 28.25 -14.31
N PHE A 12 -26.12 27.51 -14.87
CA PHE A 12 -26.31 26.09 -14.51
C PHE A 12 -25.15 25.21 -14.98
N LYS A 13 -24.53 25.51 -16.12
CA LYS A 13 -23.38 24.77 -16.67
C LYS A 13 -22.10 24.95 -15.85
N GLU A 14 -21.90 26.09 -15.19
CA GLU A 14 -20.75 26.30 -14.31
C GLU A 14 -20.86 25.50 -13.01
N HIS A 15 -22.07 25.36 -12.47
CA HIS A 15 -22.29 24.61 -11.23
C HIS A 15 -21.96 23.11 -11.38
N ASP A 16 -22.31 22.50 -12.52
CA ASP A 16 -21.97 21.10 -12.82
C ASP A 16 -20.48 20.91 -13.12
N ARG A 17 -19.84 21.89 -13.77
CA ARG A 17 -18.39 21.87 -14.00
C ARG A 17 -17.60 21.97 -12.70
N PHE A 18 -18.03 22.82 -11.77
CA PHE A 18 -17.39 22.96 -10.47
C PHE A 18 -17.45 21.64 -9.69
N ARG A 19 -18.64 21.02 -9.63
CA ARG A 19 -18.82 19.70 -9.00
C ARG A 19 -17.93 18.64 -9.62
N MET A 20 -17.83 18.62 -10.95
CA MET A 20 -16.96 17.69 -11.68
C MET A 20 -15.49 17.89 -11.33
N VAL A 21 -15.01 19.14 -11.27
CA VAL A 21 -13.62 19.46 -10.90
C VAL A 21 -13.32 19.04 -9.46
N VAL A 22 -14.21 19.33 -8.50
CA VAL A 22 -14.03 18.90 -7.11
C VAL A 22 -13.99 17.38 -7.00
N PHE A 23 -14.88 16.68 -7.71
CA PHE A 23 -14.88 15.23 -7.74
C PHE A 23 -13.59 14.66 -8.33
N LEU A 24 -13.09 15.24 -9.43
CA LEU A 24 -11.83 14.82 -10.05
C LEU A 24 -10.63 15.06 -9.14
N LEU A 25 -10.57 16.20 -8.46
CA LEU A 25 -9.51 16.48 -7.47
C LEU A 25 -9.56 15.49 -6.32
N PHE A 26 -10.76 15.19 -5.81
CA PHE A 26 -10.94 14.22 -4.73
C PHE A 26 -10.52 12.81 -5.16
N ALA A 27 -10.96 12.36 -6.33
CA ALA A 27 -10.58 11.06 -6.88
C ALA A 27 -9.06 10.98 -7.15
N PHE A 28 -8.46 12.06 -7.65
CA PHE A 28 -7.02 12.16 -7.84
C PHE A 28 -6.25 12.05 -6.52
N CYS A 29 -6.72 12.72 -5.47
CA CYS A 29 -6.13 12.59 -4.13
C CYS A 29 -6.21 11.16 -3.60
N ILE A 30 -7.36 10.49 -3.73
CA ILE A 30 -7.50 9.08 -3.33
C ILE A 30 -6.50 8.20 -4.09
N LEU A 31 -6.44 8.35 -5.42
CA LEU A 31 -5.50 7.59 -6.25
C LEU A 31 -4.05 7.83 -5.86
N ALA A 32 -3.66 9.08 -5.57
CA ALA A 32 -2.31 9.42 -5.14
C ALA A 32 -1.95 8.76 -3.79
N VAL A 33 -2.88 8.78 -2.83
CA VAL A 33 -2.70 8.11 -1.53
C VAL A 33 -2.58 6.60 -1.73
N SER A 34 -3.49 5.99 -2.47
CA SER A 34 -3.46 4.55 -2.75
C SER A 34 -2.18 4.11 -3.44
N LEU A 35 -1.70 4.87 -4.45
CA LEU A 35 -0.47 4.57 -5.16
C LEU A 35 0.76 4.67 -4.26
N THR A 36 0.78 5.64 -3.35
CA THR A 36 1.85 5.81 -2.36
C THR A 36 1.92 4.60 -1.42
N PHE A 37 0.78 4.15 -0.89
CA PHE A 37 0.71 2.96 -0.05
C PHE A 37 1.13 1.70 -0.82
N PHE A 38 0.68 1.55 -2.05
CA PHE A 38 1.04 0.42 -2.91
C PHE A 38 2.55 0.35 -3.16
N ALA A 39 3.16 1.47 -3.56
CA ALA A 39 4.60 1.56 -3.78
C ALA A 39 5.39 1.25 -2.50
N SER A 40 4.94 1.74 -1.35
CA SER A 40 5.53 1.44 -0.04
C SER A 40 5.43 -0.05 0.35
N SER A 41 4.38 -0.74 -0.10
CA SER A 41 4.17 -2.16 0.20
C SER A 41 5.10 -3.10 -0.58
N MET A 42 5.54 -2.69 -1.78
CA MET A 42 6.39 -3.51 -2.65
C MET A 42 7.80 -3.75 -2.09
N GLY A 43 8.27 -2.91 -1.15
CA GLY A 43 9.65 -2.93 -0.66
C GLY A 43 9.92 -3.83 0.55
N LYS A 44 8.93 -4.55 1.08
CA LYS A 44 9.10 -5.38 2.28
C LYS A 44 9.35 -6.84 1.89
N PRO A 45 10.61 -7.30 1.81
CA PRO A 45 10.89 -8.70 1.50
C PRO A 45 10.26 -9.60 2.57
N TYR A 46 9.50 -10.59 2.12
CA TYR A 46 8.82 -11.54 2.98
C TYR A 46 9.22 -12.97 2.59
N ILE A 47 9.91 -13.66 3.51
CA ILE A 47 10.38 -15.04 3.28
C ILE A 47 9.48 -16.10 3.92
N GLY A 48 8.45 -15.71 4.66
CA GLY A 48 7.52 -16.65 5.28
C GLY A 48 7.98 -17.22 6.63
N ILE A 49 8.67 -16.41 7.45
CA ILE A 49 8.98 -16.75 8.85
C ILE A 49 8.44 -15.70 9.81
N THR A 50 8.09 -16.15 11.00
CA THR A 50 7.90 -15.28 12.17
C THR A 50 9.09 -15.45 13.08
N LEU A 51 9.70 -14.34 13.49
CA LEU A 51 10.83 -14.32 14.42
C LEU A 51 10.38 -13.81 15.78
N SER A 52 10.87 -14.45 16.83
CA SER A 52 10.74 -14.00 18.22
C SER A 52 12.12 -13.69 18.77
N MET A 53 12.23 -12.60 19.54
CA MET A 53 13.48 -12.15 20.16
C MET A 53 13.45 -12.51 21.65
N ASN A 54 14.49 -13.18 22.14
CA ASN A 54 14.68 -13.48 23.55
C ASN A 54 16.11 -13.14 24.00
N ASP A 55 16.46 -13.44 25.25
CA ASP A 55 17.79 -13.18 25.83
C ASP A 55 18.94 -13.90 25.09
N GLN A 56 18.63 -14.88 24.25
CA GLN A 56 19.58 -15.63 23.42
C GLN A 56 19.55 -15.21 21.94
N GLY A 57 18.83 -14.15 21.58
CA GLY A 57 18.71 -13.61 20.23
C GLY A 57 17.45 -14.03 19.48
N TRP A 58 17.50 -13.89 18.16
CA TRP A 58 16.37 -14.23 17.29
C TRP A 58 16.18 -15.74 17.20
N THR A 59 14.92 -16.17 17.26
CA THR A 59 14.52 -17.57 17.05
C THR A 59 13.32 -17.62 16.09
N VAL A 60 13.36 -18.55 15.14
CA VAL A 60 12.25 -18.82 14.23
C VAL A 60 11.11 -19.47 15.02
N GLU A 61 10.02 -18.75 15.19
CA GLU A 61 8.84 -19.20 15.93
C GLU A 61 7.91 -20.03 15.05
N SER A 62 7.67 -19.58 13.81
CA SER A 62 6.83 -20.29 12.86
C SER A 62 7.33 -20.12 11.44
N VAL A 63 7.09 -21.12 10.59
CA VAL A 63 7.42 -21.10 9.16
C VAL A 63 6.18 -21.39 8.34
N ALA A 64 5.84 -20.48 7.41
CA ALA A 64 4.68 -20.63 6.53
C ALA A 64 4.76 -21.95 5.73
N PRO A 65 3.67 -22.72 5.65
CA PRO A 65 3.70 -24.10 5.13
C PRO A 65 4.10 -24.23 3.65
N ASN A 66 4.11 -23.13 2.88
CA ASN A 66 4.58 -23.07 1.50
C ASN A 66 5.52 -21.86 1.24
N GLY A 67 6.05 -21.25 2.30
CA GLY A 67 6.91 -20.07 2.20
C GLY A 67 8.31 -20.37 1.67
N LEU A 68 8.99 -19.35 1.12
CA LEU A 68 10.36 -19.43 0.63
C LEU A 68 11.32 -19.99 1.70
N ALA A 69 11.13 -19.61 2.95
CA ALA A 69 11.92 -20.10 4.07
C ALA A 69 11.85 -21.62 4.23
N ARG A 70 10.67 -22.23 4.10
CA ARG A 70 10.53 -23.69 4.15
C ARG A 70 11.22 -24.37 2.98
N GLN A 71 11.12 -23.77 1.78
CA GLN A 71 11.80 -24.26 0.57
C GLN A 71 13.32 -24.15 0.71
N ALA A 72 13.82 -23.12 1.40
CA ALA A 72 15.23 -22.93 1.75
C ALA A 72 15.70 -23.82 2.92
N GLY A 73 14.82 -24.65 3.50
CA GLY A 73 15.16 -25.56 4.58
C GLY A 73 15.11 -24.97 5.99
N ILE A 74 14.67 -23.72 6.15
CA ILE A 74 14.48 -23.08 7.45
C ILE A 74 13.32 -23.75 8.19
N ARG A 75 13.54 -24.03 9.48
CA ARG A 75 12.56 -24.67 10.36
C ARG A 75 12.38 -23.89 11.66
N GLU A 76 11.26 -24.17 12.32
CA GLU A 76 10.97 -23.68 13.67
C GLU A 76 12.08 -24.07 14.64
N GLY A 77 12.43 -23.16 15.54
CA GLY A 77 13.55 -23.30 16.47
C GLY A 77 14.93 -22.98 15.89
N ASN A 78 15.07 -22.75 14.57
CA ASN A 78 16.33 -22.25 14.02
C ASN A 78 16.63 -20.84 14.54
N LYS A 79 17.93 -20.55 14.72
CA LYS A 79 18.41 -19.24 15.16
C LYS A 79 19.18 -18.59 14.01
N PRO A 80 18.65 -17.53 13.38
CA PRO A 80 19.40 -16.80 12.37
C PRO A 80 20.60 -16.11 13.05
N ILE A 81 21.78 -16.31 12.49
CA ILE A 81 23.03 -15.71 12.96
C ILE A 81 23.41 -14.51 12.08
N GLU A 82 23.01 -14.53 10.82
CA GLU A 82 23.33 -13.50 9.82
C GLU A 82 22.29 -13.51 8.70
N VAL A 83 21.97 -12.33 8.16
CA VAL A 83 21.14 -12.14 6.95
C VAL A 83 21.91 -11.25 5.99
N ASN A 84 22.30 -11.79 4.83
CA ASN A 84 23.01 -11.05 3.78
C ASN A 84 24.26 -10.29 4.28
N GLY A 85 25.12 -10.87 5.12
CA GLY A 85 26.30 -10.18 5.67
C GLY A 85 26.05 -9.41 6.96
N GLN A 86 24.81 -9.35 7.44
CA GLN A 86 24.41 -8.53 8.60
C GLN A 86 24.00 -9.41 9.77
N ALA A 87 24.68 -9.25 10.90
CA ALA A 87 24.37 -9.93 12.16
C ALA A 87 23.13 -9.33 12.85
#